data_AF-A0A0G0VV53-F1
#
_entry.id   AF-A0A0G0VV53-F1
#
_cell.length_a   1.000
_cell.length_b   1.000
_cell.length_c   1.000
_cell.angle_alpha   90.00
_cell.angle_beta   90.00
_cell.angle_gamma   90.00
#
_symmetry.space_group_name_H-M   'P 1'
#
loop_
_entity.id
_entity.type
_entity.pdbx_description
1 polymer ?
#
loop_
_entity_poly.entity_id
_entity_poly.type
_entity_poly.pdbx_seq_one_letter_code
_entity_poly.pdbx_strand_id
1 'polypeptide(L)'
;MKVFYTASYFGKEKYQKYYNLVLAAIGENGAEIVSPEKGNYLGLLTKEEQEKTKDEKERHYLAIKKGIEWAEAVIIEVSQEDFQLGHESTLAILNKKPVLCLSIHEDFSKKIINKYFYGHKYSEMNVEEIVEEFLNKIKERKLEVRFNCFLSETQDSYLSKKAKLTGVNKSEYLRNLIEKDKTN
;
A
#
# COMPACT_ATOMS: atom_id res chain seq x y z
N MET A 1 -2.41 -5.01 6.09
CA MET A 1 -1.49 -4.12 5.33
C MET A 1 -2.31 -2.97 4.77
N LYS A 2 -1.79 -1.75 4.77
CA LYS A 2 -2.50 -0.57 4.23
C LYS A 2 -2.16 -0.35 2.77
N VAL A 3 -3.16 -0.38 1.90
CA VAL A 3 -2.99 -0.20 0.45
C VAL A 3 -3.82 0.99 -0.01
N PHE A 4 -3.17 1.92 -0.71
CA PHE A 4 -3.90 2.95 -1.44
C PHE A 4 -4.03 2.53 -2.91
N TYR A 5 -5.26 2.54 -3.42
CA TYR A 5 -5.58 2.13 -4.79
C TYR A 5 -6.21 3.28 -5.57
N THR A 6 -5.74 3.54 -6.78
CA THR A 6 -6.25 4.60 -7.66
C THR A 6 -6.26 4.15 -9.12
N ALA A 7 -7.16 4.74 -9.90
CA ALA A 7 -7.37 4.46 -11.32
C ALA A 7 -7.96 5.72 -12.00
N SER A 8 -7.90 5.78 -13.34
CA SER A 8 -8.35 6.98 -14.05
C SER A 8 -9.87 7.12 -13.95
N TYR A 9 -10.33 8.31 -13.54
CA TYR A 9 -11.75 8.64 -13.56
C TYR A 9 -12.30 8.61 -15.00
N PHE A 10 -11.54 9.11 -15.98
CA PHE A 10 -11.94 9.16 -17.37
C PHE A 10 -12.00 7.77 -18.03
N GLY A 11 -11.30 6.78 -17.46
CA GLY A 11 -11.31 5.41 -17.95
C GLY A 11 -12.50 4.57 -17.49
N LYS A 12 -13.33 5.06 -16.56
CA LYS A 12 -14.40 4.26 -15.93
C LYS A 12 -15.39 3.65 -16.92
N GLU A 13 -15.84 4.41 -17.90
CA GLU A 13 -16.81 3.91 -18.89
C GLU A 13 -16.33 2.65 -19.61
N LYS A 14 -15.01 2.53 -19.83
CA LYS A 14 -14.41 1.42 -20.58
C LYS A 14 -13.79 0.35 -19.69
N TYR A 15 -13.20 0.74 -18.56
CA TYR A 15 -12.30 -0.13 -17.79
C TYR A 15 -12.80 -0.45 -16.38
N GLN A 16 -14.01 -0.05 -15.98
CA GLN A 16 -14.52 -0.34 -14.62
C GLN A 16 -14.46 -1.82 -14.24
N LYS A 17 -14.70 -2.75 -15.20
CA LYS A 17 -14.55 -4.20 -14.97
C LYS A 17 -13.16 -4.54 -14.43
N TYR A 18 -12.13 -3.97 -15.05
CA TYR A 18 -10.74 -4.18 -14.69
C TYR A 18 -10.37 -3.50 -13.38
N TYR A 19 -10.94 -2.32 -13.09
CA TYR A 19 -10.73 -1.63 -11.81
C TYR A 19 -11.28 -2.46 -10.65
N ASN A 20 -12.48 -3.02 -10.84
CA ASN A 20 -13.11 -3.90 -9.86
C ASN A 20 -12.32 -5.20 -9.66
N LEU A 21 -11.74 -5.76 -10.73
CA LEU A 21 -10.90 -6.95 -10.68
C LEU A 21 -9.65 -6.72 -9.83
N VAL A 22 -8.94 -5.60 -10.05
CA VAL A 22 -7.79 -5.21 -9.22
C VAL A 22 -8.22 -4.98 -7.78
N LEU A 23 -9.32 -4.25 -7.55
CA LEU A 23 -9.84 -3.97 -6.22
C LEU A 23 -10.19 -5.25 -5.43
N ALA A 24 -10.75 -6.26 -6.11
CA ALA A 24 -11.06 -7.57 -5.55
C ALA A 24 -9.78 -8.32 -5.15
N ALA A 25 -8.80 -8.40 -6.05
CA ALA A 25 -7.52 -9.07 -5.77
C ALA A 25 -6.79 -8.47 -4.56
N ILE A 26 -6.85 -7.14 -4.38
CA ILE A 26 -6.29 -6.47 -3.19
C ILE A 26 -7.07 -6.86 -1.93
N GLY A 27 -8.40 -6.96 -2.03
CA GLY A 27 -9.28 -7.31 -0.92
C GLY A 27 -9.12 -8.75 -0.43
N GLU A 28 -8.99 -9.70 -1.35
CA GLU A 28 -8.78 -11.13 -1.06
C GLU A 28 -7.48 -11.38 -0.28
N ASN A 29 -6.48 -10.52 -0.48
CA ASN A 29 -5.22 -10.52 0.26
C ASN A 29 -5.31 -9.92 1.69
N GLY A 30 -6.51 -9.58 2.17
CA GLY A 30 -6.75 -9.06 3.52
C GLY A 30 -6.17 -7.66 3.76
N ALA A 31 -5.97 -6.86 2.71
CA ALA A 31 -5.48 -5.49 2.82
C ALA A 31 -6.58 -4.52 3.27
N GLU A 32 -6.21 -3.55 4.10
CA GLU A 32 -7.02 -2.36 4.37
C GLU A 32 -6.86 -1.41 3.17
N ILE A 33 -7.97 -1.13 2.48
CA ILE A 33 -7.94 -0.40 1.20
C ILE A 33 -8.56 0.99 1.36
N VAL A 34 -7.79 2.01 1.01
CA VAL A 34 -8.32 3.35 0.74
C VAL A 34 -8.25 3.62 -0.76
N SER A 35 -9.35 4.07 -1.36
CA SER A 35 -9.44 4.30 -2.79
C SER A 35 -10.55 5.28 -3.18
N PRO A 36 -10.35 6.10 -4.23
CA PRO A 36 -11.44 6.78 -4.92
C PRO A 36 -12.55 5.82 -5.39
N GLU A 37 -12.20 4.61 -5.82
CA GLU A 37 -13.19 3.60 -6.27
C GLU A 37 -14.10 3.11 -5.14
N LYS A 38 -13.63 3.16 -3.89
CA LYS A 38 -14.44 2.87 -2.70
C LYS A 38 -15.14 4.10 -2.11
N GLY A 39 -14.83 5.30 -2.60
CA GLY A 39 -15.34 6.56 -2.05
C GLY A 39 -14.89 6.87 -0.61
N ASN A 40 -13.97 6.08 -0.04
CA ASN A 40 -13.57 6.20 1.37
C ASN A 40 -12.35 7.12 1.60
N TYR A 41 -11.66 7.52 0.54
CA TYR A 41 -10.43 8.32 0.60
C TYR A 41 -10.60 9.72 1.21
N LEU A 42 -11.76 10.34 1.07
CA LEU A 42 -12.07 11.62 1.71
C LEU A 42 -12.10 11.51 3.24
N GLY A 43 -12.31 10.31 3.79
CA GLY A 43 -12.26 10.05 5.22
C GLY A 43 -10.87 10.21 5.84
N LEU A 44 -9.82 10.33 5.03
CA LEU A 44 -8.46 10.63 5.51
C LEU A 44 -8.25 12.13 5.84
N LEU A 45 -9.15 13.00 5.40
CA LEU A 45 -9.08 14.43 5.68
C LEU A 45 -9.65 14.73 7.07
N THR A 46 -9.00 15.63 7.81
CA THR A 46 -9.55 16.18 9.05
C THR A 46 -10.70 17.15 8.71
N LYS A 47 -11.56 17.43 9.70
CA LYS A 47 -12.62 18.44 9.55
C LYS A 47 -12.05 19.81 9.13
N GLU A 48 -10.95 20.22 9.76
CA GLU A 48 -10.27 21.48 9.45
C GLU A 48 -9.76 21.54 8.00
N GLU A 49 -9.23 20.44 7.47
CA GLU A 49 -8.78 20.36 6.08
C GLU A 49 -9.96 20.42 5.11
N GLN A 50 -11.05 19.72 5.43
CA GLN A 50 -12.27 19.77 4.62
C GLN A 50 -12.89 21.17 4.58
N GLU A 51 -12.79 21.93 5.68
CA GLU A 51 -13.31 23.30 5.80
C GLU A 51 -12.40 24.33 5.11
N LYS A 52 -11.08 24.17 5.20
CA LYS A 52 -10.10 25.05 4.54
C LYS A 52 -10.14 24.94 3.02
N THR A 53 -10.40 23.74 2.51
CA THR A 53 -10.37 23.47 1.08
C THR A 53 -11.78 23.60 0.48
N LYS A 54 -12.07 24.79 -0.09
CA LYS A 54 -13.39 25.09 -0.67
C LYS A 54 -13.62 24.42 -2.02
N ASP A 55 -12.56 24.16 -2.77
CA ASP A 55 -12.62 23.54 -4.08
C ASP A 55 -12.65 22.00 -3.99
N GLU A 56 -13.47 21.35 -4.82
CA GLU A 56 -13.58 19.89 -4.83
C GLU A 56 -12.32 19.21 -5.38
N LYS A 57 -11.67 19.81 -6.40
CA LYS A 57 -10.46 19.25 -6.99
C LYS A 57 -9.29 19.34 -6.02
N GLU A 58 -9.19 20.46 -5.30
CA GLU A 58 -8.18 20.63 -4.26
C GLU A 58 -8.41 19.63 -3.11
N ARG A 59 -9.67 19.39 -2.70
CA ARG A 59 -10.00 18.36 -1.69
C ARG A 59 -9.63 16.96 -2.17
N HIS A 60 -9.98 16.64 -3.41
CA HIS A 60 -9.64 15.37 -4.03
C HIS A 60 -8.13 15.17 -4.00
N TYR A 61 -7.36 16.13 -4.52
CA TYR A 61 -5.90 16.06 -4.55
C TYR A 61 -5.28 15.89 -3.16
N LEU A 62 -5.75 16.63 -2.17
CA LEU A 62 -5.27 16.51 -0.79
C LEU A 62 -5.55 15.11 -0.22
N ALA A 63 -6.74 14.57 -0.47
CA ALA A 63 -7.11 13.23 0.00
C ALA A 63 -6.29 12.13 -0.69
N ILE A 64 -5.99 12.26 -1.99
CA ILE A 64 -5.07 11.35 -2.70
C ILE A 64 -3.68 11.39 -2.07
N LYS A 65 -3.13 12.59 -1.86
CA LYS A 65 -1.81 12.77 -1.23
C LYS A 65 -1.75 12.09 0.15
N LYS A 66 -2.77 12.31 0.98
CA LYS A 66 -2.90 11.64 2.28
C LYS A 66 -3.04 10.12 2.16
N GLY A 67 -3.76 9.64 1.16
CA GLY A 67 -3.87 8.22 0.84
C GLY A 67 -2.51 7.59 0.58
N ILE A 68 -1.69 8.24 -0.25
CA ILE A 68 -0.32 7.80 -0.55
C ILE A 68 0.54 7.80 0.73
N GLU A 69 0.47 8.85 1.54
CA GLU A 69 1.25 8.97 2.78
C GLU A 69 0.86 7.90 3.82
N TRP A 70 -0.44 7.66 3.98
CA TRP A 70 -1.02 6.66 4.87
C TRP A 70 -0.68 5.22 4.47
N ALA A 71 -0.57 4.94 3.17
CA ALA A 71 -0.40 3.60 2.66
C ALA A 71 1.00 3.01 2.92
N GLU A 72 1.07 1.70 3.02
CA GLU A 72 2.33 0.94 3.03
C GLU A 72 2.75 0.51 1.63
N ALA A 73 1.78 0.40 0.71
CA ALA A 73 1.97 0.17 -0.72
C ALA A 73 0.89 0.91 -1.52
N VAL A 74 1.23 1.33 -2.73
CA VAL A 74 0.31 2.00 -3.65
C VAL A 74 0.11 1.11 -4.87
N ILE A 75 -1.14 0.93 -5.29
CA ILE A 75 -1.48 0.18 -6.49
C ILE A 75 -2.23 1.11 -7.43
N ILE A 76 -1.83 1.14 -8.70
CA ILE A 76 -2.36 2.07 -9.70
C ILE A 76 -2.76 1.27 -10.93
N GLU A 77 -4.01 1.38 -11.34
CA GLU A 77 -4.50 0.81 -12.59
C GLU A 77 -4.42 1.87 -13.70
N VAL A 78 -3.64 1.59 -14.74
CA VAL A 78 -3.30 2.53 -15.83
C VAL A 78 -3.68 1.99 -17.21
N SER A 79 -4.70 1.14 -17.31
CA SER A 79 -5.24 0.73 -18.63
C SER A 79 -5.81 1.90 -19.42
N GLN A 80 -6.22 2.95 -18.71
CA GLN A 80 -6.37 4.29 -19.26
C GLN A 80 -5.17 5.13 -18.82
N GLU A 81 -4.33 5.54 -19.78
CA GLU A 81 -3.26 6.48 -19.50
C GLU A 81 -3.86 7.84 -19.12
N ASP A 82 -3.34 8.39 -18.01
CA ASP A 82 -3.82 9.61 -17.39
C ASP A 82 -2.63 10.32 -16.72
N PHE A 83 -2.49 11.62 -16.99
CA PHE A 83 -1.39 12.43 -16.45
C PHE A 83 -1.43 12.46 -14.91
N GLN A 84 -2.62 12.51 -14.31
CA GLN A 84 -2.79 12.52 -12.87
C GLN A 84 -2.26 11.23 -12.24
N LEU A 85 -2.52 10.06 -12.85
CA LEU A 85 -1.98 8.78 -12.36
C LEU A 85 -0.45 8.73 -12.43
N GLY A 86 0.15 9.31 -13.47
CA GLY A 86 1.61 9.46 -13.56
C GLY A 86 2.19 10.33 -12.44
N HIS A 87 1.51 11.44 -12.12
CA HIS A 87 1.85 12.32 -10.99
C HIS A 87 1.73 11.58 -9.64
N GLU A 88 0.62 10.87 -9.41
CA GLU A 88 0.38 10.08 -8.21
C GLU A 88 1.43 8.97 -8.03
N SER A 89 1.80 8.29 -9.11
CA SER A 89 2.88 7.29 -9.14
C SER A 89 4.20 7.91 -8.68
N THR A 90 4.53 9.09 -9.20
CA THR A 90 5.78 9.78 -8.89
C THR A 90 5.81 10.23 -7.43
N LEU A 91 4.71 10.78 -6.93
CA LEU A 91 4.56 11.20 -5.54
C LEU A 91 4.73 10.01 -4.57
N ALA A 92 4.15 8.86 -4.90
CA ALA A 92 4.32 7.63 -4.11
C ALA A 92 5.78 7.15 -4.08
N ILE A 93 6.47 7.13 -5.23
CA ILE A 93 7.89 6.75 -5.32
C ILE A 93 8.76 7.71 -4.49
N LEU A 94 8.51 9.02 -4.56
CA LEU A 94 9.26 10.03 -3.78
C LEU A 94 9.06 9.84 -2.26
N ASN A 95 7.85 9.44 -1.86
CA ASN A 95 7.54 9.03 -0.49
C ASN A 95 8.07 7.64 -0.11
N LYS A 96 8.90 7.03 -0.97
CA LYS A 96 9.48 5.69 -0.80
C LYS A 96 8.43 4.60 -0.61
N LYS A 97 7.21 4.83 -1.12
CA LYS A 97 6.15 3.82 -1.12
C LYS A 97 6.38 2.89 -2.31
N PRO A 98 6.36 1.57 -2.11
CA PRO A 98 6.31 0.63 -3.22
C PRO A 98 5.05 0.88 -4.06
N VAL A 99 5.20 0.96 -5.38
CA VAL A 99 4.14 1.22 -6.35
C VAL A 99 4.03 0.02 -7.28
N LEU A 100 2.86 -0.61 -7.34
CA LEU A 100 2.51 -1.57 -8.38
C LEU A 100 1.63 -0.86 -9.42
N CYS A 101 2.11 -0.82 -10.64
CA CYS A 101 1.42 -0.25 -11.80
C CYS A 101 0.91 -1.37 -12.70
N LEU A 102 -0.40 -1.45 -12.87
CA LEU A 102 -1.10 -2.51 -13.57
C LEU A 102 -1.78 -1.98 -14.83
N SER A 103 -1.60 -2.66 -15.96
CA SER A 103 -2.31 -2.37 -17.21
C SER A 103 -2.66 -3.64 -17.98
N ILE A 104 -3.79 -3.63 -18.68
CA ILE A 104 -4.15 -4.73 -19.60
C ILE A 104 -3.41 -4.64 -20.94
N HIS A 105 -2.79 -3.49 -21.24
CA HIS A 105 -2.17 -3.23 -22.54
C HIS A 105 -0.69 -3.57 -22.54
N GLU A 106 0.05 -3.08 -21.55
CA GLU A 106 1.51 -3.14 -21.53
C GLU A 106 2.11 -3.29 -20.13
N ASP A 107 3.40 -3.67 -20.10
CA ASP A 107 4.19 -3.74 -18.88
C ASP A 107 5.14 -2.52 -18.79
N PHE A 108 4.88 -1.67 -17.80
CA PHE A 108 5.64 -0.43 -17.57
C PHE A 108 7.00 -0.64 -16.87
N SER A 109 7.35 -1.86 -16.45
CA SER A 109 8.62 -2.16 -15.75
C SER A 109 9.85 -1.77 -16.56
N LYS A 110 9.76 -1.79 -17.89
CA LYS A 110 10.83 -1.42 -18.82
C LYS A 110 10.93 0.09 -19.06
N LYS A 111 9.85 0.84 -18.79
CA LYS A 111 9.78 2.29 -19.03
C LYS A 111 10.22 3.10 -17.81
N ILE A 112 9.98 2.57 -16.60
CA ILE A 112 10.27 3.27 -15.35
C ILE A 112 11.22 2.43 -14.50
N ILE A 113 12.48 2.87 -14.41
CA ILE A 113 13.52 2.17 -13.66
C ILE A 113 13.64 2.78 -12.26
N ASN A 114 13.00 2.18 -11.26
CA ASN A 114 13.10 2.58 -9.87
C ASN A 114 12.91 1.39 -8.90
N LYS A 115 13.67 1.33 -7.80
CA LYS A 115 13.60 0.25 -6.79
C LYS A 115 12.27 0.17 -6.00
N TYR A 116 11.42 1.18 -6.12
CA TYR A 116 10.08 1.21 -5.53
C TYR A 116 8.98 1.02 -6.58
N PHE A 117 9.32 0.95 -7.86
CA PHE A 117 8.33 0.80 -8.94
C PHE A 117 8.32 -0.63 -9.46
N TYR A 118 7.12 -1.17 -9.63
CA TYR A 118 6.85 -2.48 -10.19
C TYR A 118 5.77 -2.29 -11.26
N GLY A 119 6.10 -2.52 -12.52
CA GLY A 119 5.13 -2.52 -13.61
C GLY A 119 4.77 -3.95 -13.97
N HIS A 120 3.50 -4.21 -14.27
CA HIS A 120 3.05 -5.48 -14.81
C HIS A 120 1.90 -5.29 -15.81
N LYS A 121 2.01 -6.01 -16.93
CA LYS A 121 0.84 -6.31 -17.76
C LYS A 121 0.05 -7.43 -17.08
N TYR A 122 -1.27 -7.27 -16.99
CA TYR A 122 -2.13 -8.29 -16.40
C TYR A 122 -3.32 -8.66 -17.30
N SER A 123 -4.02 -9.70 -16.87
CA SER A 123 -5.26 -10.24 -17.43
C SER A 123 -6.16 -10.71 -16.29
N GLU A 124 -7.38 -11.11 -16.62
CA GLU A 124 -8.34 -11.66 -15.64
C GLU A 124 -7.82 -12.92 -14.93
N MET A 125 -6.87 -13.64 -15.55
CA MET A 125 -6.36 -14.91 -15.01
C MET A 125 -5.18 -14.75 -14.05
N ASN A 126 -4.47 -13.61 -14.05
CA ASN A 126 -3.21 -13.48 -13.32
C ASN A 126 -3.12 -12.24 -12.43
N VAL A 127 -4.14 -11.38 -12.41
CA VAL A 127 -4.11 -10.19 -11.54
C VAL A 127 -3.96 -10.55 -10.07
N GLU A 128 -4.60 -11.65 -9.65
CA GLU A 128 -4.63 -12.09 -8.26
C GLU A 128 -3.24 -12.48 -7.80
N GLU A 129 -2.56 -13.32 -8.59
CA GLU A 129 -1.17 -13.73 -8.40
C GLU A 129 -0.23 -12.52 -8.38
N ILE A 130 -0.34 -11.60 -9.35
CA ILE A 130 0.53 -10.41 -9.42
C ILE A 130 0.36 -9.53 -8.17
N VAL A 131 -0.88 -9.30 -7.73
CA VAL A 131 -1.16 -8.49 -6.53
C VAL A 131 -0.65 -9.21 -5.28
N GLU A 132 -0.89 -10.52 -5.16
CA GLU A 132 -0.40 -11.32 -4.03
C GLU A 132 1.13 -11.28 -3.93
N GLU A 133 1.85 -11.55 -5.02
CA GLU A 133 3.31 -11.54 -5.07
C GLU A 133 3.87 -10.17 -4.67
N PHE A 134 3.29 -9.10 -5.20
CA PHE A 134 3.68 -7.74 -4.85
C PHE A 134 3.49 -7.47 -3.35
N LEU A 135 2.31 -7.78 -2.80
CA LEU A 135 2.01 -7.54 -1.39
C LEU A 135 2.92 -8.38 -0.48
N ASN A 136 3.17 -9.64 -0.82
CA ASN A 136 4.08 -10.52 -0.07
C ASN A 136 5.51 -9.97 -0.06
N LYS A 137 6.00 -9.50 -1.21
CA LYS A 137 7.30 -8.81 -1.30
C LYS A 137 7.39 -7.59 -0.39
N ILE A 138 6.30 -6.83 -0.23
CA ILE A 138 6.29 -5.67 0.68
C ILE A 138 6.28 -6.11 2.15
N LYS A 139 5.57 -7.20 2.49
CA LYS A 139 5.60 -7.79 3.84
C LYS A 139 7.02 -8.20 4.22
N GLU A 140 7.73 -8.85 3.30
CA GLU A 140 9.13 -9.27 3.51
C GLU A 140 10.06 -8.08 3.69
N ARG A 141 9.91 -7.02 2.87
CA ARG A 141 10.75 -5.82 2.94
C ARG A 141 10.67 -5.10 4.28
N LYS A 142 9.52 -5.15 4.96
CA LYS A 142 9.38 -4.57 6.33
C LYS A 142 10.29 -5.26 7.35
N LEU A 143 10.78 -6.47 7.07
CA LEU A 143 11.66 -7.21 7.97
C LEU A 143 13.15 -6.91 7.73
N GLU A 144 13.49 -6.02 6.79
CA GLU A 144 14.89 -5.74 6.41
C GLU A 144 15.63 -4.79 7.38
N VAL A 145 14.91 -4.00 8.20
CA VAL A 145 15.56 -3.04 9.12
C VAL A 145 16.08 -3.78 10.35
N ARG A 146 17.40 -3.89 10.46
CA ARG A 146 18.06 -4.47 11.63
C ARG A 146 18.18 -3.45 12.75
N PHE A 147 17.65 -3.80 13.91
CA PHE A 147 17.87 -3.10 15.18
C PHE A 147 18.72 -3.98 16.08
N ASN A 148 19.83 -3.45 16.58
CA ASN A 148 20.67 -4.11 17.56
C ASN A 148 20.44 -3.46 18.92
N CYS A 149 20.22 -4.27 19.97
CA CYS A 149 20.16 -3.78 21.34
C CYS A 149 20.94 -4.71 22.27
N PHE A 150 21.50 -4.13 23.33
CA PHE A 150 22.07 -4.89 24.42
C PHE A 150 20.99 -5.15 25.47
N LEU A 151 20.90 -6.40 25.92
CA LEU A 151 19.97 -6.85 26.95
C LEU A 151 20.77 -7.33 28.16
N SER A 152 20.26 -7.04 29.35
CA SER A 152 20.70 -7.75 30.56
C SER A 152 20.27 -9.22 30.51
N GLU A 153 20.95 -10.09 31.28
CA GLU A 153 20.62 -11.52 31.35
C GLU A 153 19.17 -11.77 31.78
N THR A 154 18.64 -10.93 32.68
CA THR A 154 17.25 -11.03 33.15
C THR A 154 16.25 -10.69 32.04
N GLN A 155 16.55 -9.68 31.22
CA GLN A 155 15.74 -9.31 30.06
C GLN A 155 15.77 -10.39 28.97
N ASP A 156 16.94 -10.96 28.67
CA ASP A 156 17.06 -12.02 27.67
C ASP A 156 16.33 -13.31 28.12
N SER A 157 16.44 -13.65 29.40
CA SER A 157 15.72 -14.78 30.00
C SER A 157 14.20 -14.59 29.94
N TYR A 158 13.73 -13.38 30.24
CA TYR A 158 12.31 -13.04 30.13
C TYR A 158 11.80 -13.21 28.68
N LEU A 159 12.53 -12.65 27.70
CA LEU A 159 12.19 -12.77 26.29
C LEU A 159 12.19 -14.22 25.82
N SER A 160 13.19 -15.02 26.21
CA SER A 160 13.25 -16.46 25.91
C SER A 160 12.01 -17.20 26.41
N LYS A 161 11.62 -16.96 27.66
CA LYS A 161 10.47 -17.62 28.30
C LYS A 161 9.17 -17.24 27.60
N LYS A 162 8.97 -15.96 27.31
CA LYS A 162 7.75 -15.48 26.66
C LYS A 162 7.64 -15.94 25.22
N ALA A 163 8.71 -15.83 24.44
CA ALA A 163 8.77 -16.30 23.07
C ALA A 163 8.42 -17.80 22.98
N LYS A 164 8.96 -18.64 23.88
CA LYS A 164 8.63 -20.06 23.99
C LYS A 164 7.16 -20.30 24.33
N LEU A 165 6.60 -19.55 25.28
CA LEU A 165 5.19 -19.67 25.67
C LEU A 165 4.23 -19.31 24.53
N THR A 166 4.61 -18.35 23.68
CA THR A 166 3.79 -17.91 22.54
C THR A 166 4.10 -18.65 21.24
N GLY A 167 5.04 -19.61 21.23
CA GLY A 167 5.39 -20.38 20.04
C GLY A 167 6.11 -19.58 18.95
N VAL A 168 6.76 -18.46 19.30
CA VAL A 168 7.47 -17.59 18.34
C VAL A 168 8.92 -17.38 18.77
N ASN A 169 9.77 -16.81 17.90
CA ASN A 169 11.14 -16.44 18.27
C ASN A 169 11.18 -15.10 19.04
N LYS A 170 12.33 -14.78 19.68
CA LYS A 170 12.50 -13.55 20.48
C LYS A 170 12.22 -12.27 19.67
N SER A 171 12.72 -12.20 18.45
CA SER A 171 12.56 -11.05 17.56
C SER A 171 11.09 -10.83 17.19
N GLU A 172 10.36 -11.90 16.93
CA GLU A 172 8.94 -11.88 16.61
C GLU A 172 8.08 -11.54 17.83
N TYR A 173 8.44 -12.05 19.00
CA TYR A 173 7.80 -11.64 20.25
C TYR A 173 7.97 -10.13 20.52
N LEU A 174 9.19 -9.59 20.33
CA LEU A 174 9.44 -8.14 20.44
C LEU A 174 8.65 -7.33 19.42
N ARG A 175 8.56 -7.78 18.16
CA ARG A 175 7.73 -7.12 17.14
C ARG A 175 6.26 -7.07 17.56
N ASN A 176 5.72 -8.17 18.06
CA ASN A 176 4.34 -8.23 18.52
C ASN A 176 4.08 -7.29 19.70
N LEU A 177 5.06 -7.13 20.61
CA LEU A 177 4.96 -6.14 21.69
C LEU A 177 4.89 -4.71 21.14
N ILE A 178 5.74 -4.36 20.17
CA ILE A 178 5.76 -3.03 19.55
C ILE A 178 4.45 -2.75 18.81
N GLU A 179 3.94 -3.70 18.04
CA GLU A 179 2.69 -3.52 17.30
C GLU A 179 1.48 -3.36 18.25
N LYS A 180 1.48 -4.10 19.36
CA LYS A 180 0.47 -3.93 20.42
C LYS A 180 0.59 -2.57 21.11
N ASP A 181 1.81 -2.08 21.31
CA ASP A 181 2.06 -0.75 21.91
C ASP A 181 1.53 0.38 21.01
N LYS A 182 1.73 0.28 19.68
CA LYS A 182 1.20 1.25 18.71
C LYS A 182 -0.33 1.33 18.65
N THR A 183 -1.03 0.29 19.09
CA THR A 183 -2.50 0.20 19.04
C THR A 183 -3.17 0.58 20.35
N ASN A 184 -2.42 0.79 21.44
CA ASN A 184 -2.90 1.38 22.69
C ASN A 184 -2.64 2.89 22.72
#